data_AF-A0A9R1UZ90-F1
#
_entry.id   AF-A0A9R1UZ90-F1
#
_cell.length_a   1.000
_cell.length_b   1.000
_cell.length_c   1.000
_cell.angle_alpha   90.00
_cell.angle_beta   90.00
_cell.angle_gamma   90.00
#
_symmetry.space_group_name_H-M   'P 1'
#
loop_
_entity.id
_entity.type
_entity.pdbx_description
1 polymer ?
#
loop_
_entity_poly.entity_id
_entity_poly.type
_entity_poly.pdbx_seq_one_letter_code
_entity_poly.pdbx_strand_id
1 'polypeptide(L)'
;MSHLVVQYKSSMHMNEFINPYIYPPPSYLSFLPLHSSIHGATTNHRPPPPYATGFRMNQPARRYIITASEAESMARSKGLTVPQLLPSLVKSAQDLARTPISKFNVGVVGLSSDGRIFFGGNIEFPGLPLHHSIHAEQFLITNLAAHGGGPKLLNIAVSAAPCGHCRQFLQELRGVSKTQIIVTDQPLENPDYKPISSILPNPFGPFDLLDQETPLILEKHSNKLSLKDDSSITQNGNTPNLSNGYHELINKNEETLITEALEAARGSHAPYSGCPSGVALMDCEGKVYKGSYMESAAYNPSMMPVQAALVAYMVAGGGGYERIVAAVLVEKEEVLVKQEDTARLMLKYISPKCEFRVLHCI
;
A
#
# COMPACT_ATOMS: atom_id res chain seq x y z
N MET A 1 -55.01 -34.39 -4.35
CA MET A 1 -54.53 -33.97 -5.69
C MET A 1 -53.48 -32.88 -5.45
N SER A 2 -52.26 -33.26 -5.09
CA SER A 2 -51.11 -33.53 -5.98
C SER A 2 -50.41 -32.25 -6.43
N HIS A 3 -49.36 -31.89 -5.69
CA HIS A 3 -48.30 -30.98 -6.08
C HIS A 3 -47.59 -31.52 -7.34
N LEU A 4 -47.42 -30.67 -8.36
CA LEU A 4 -46.61 -30.99 -9.53
C LEU A 4 -45.19 -30.47 -9.31
N VAL A 5 -44.29 -31.40 -9.01
CA VAL A 5 -42.85 -31.26 -9.18
C VAL A 5 -42.56 -31.60 -10.64
N VAL A 6 -41.90 -30.69 -11.38
CA VAL A 6 -41.34 -31.01 -12.70
C VAL A 6 -39.83 -31.06 -12.56
N GLN A 7 -39.31 -32.28 -12.42
CA GLN A 7 -37.93 -32.63 -12.73
C GLN A 7 -37.79 -32.76 -14.25
N TYR A 8 -36.68 -32.25 -14.81
CA TYR A 8 -36.16 -32.75 -16.08
C TYR A 8 -34.68 -33.12 -15.92
N LYS A 9 -34.39 -34.40 -16.14
CA LYS A 9 -33.06 -35.00 -16.30
C LYS A 9 -33.14 -35.96 -17.50
N SER A 10 -32.26 -35.79 -18.49
CA SER A 10 -31.72 -36.80 -19.43
C SER A 10 -31.07 -36.04 -20.60
N SER A 11 -29.75 -35.81 -20.62
CA SER A 11 -28.66 -36.63 -21.18
C SER A 11 -28.70 -36.96 -22.68
N MET A 12 -27.59 -36.58 -23.33
CA MET A 12 -26.97 -37.08 -24.59
C MET A 12 -27.57 -36.68 -25.95
N HIS A 13 -26.86 -35.83 -26.70
CA HIS A 13 -25.93 -36.30 -27.74
C HIS A 13 -24.95 -35.20 -28.22
N MET A 14 -23.69 -35.61 -28.38
CA MET A 14 -22.58 -34.91 -29.02
C MET A 14 -22.72 -35.05 -30.54
N ASN A 15 -22.73 -33.95 -31.30
CA ASN A 15 -21.74 -33.63 -32.35
C ASN A 15 -22.21 -32.56 -33.35
N GLU A 16 -21.22 -31.75 -33.75
CA GLU A 16 -21.13 -30.98 -35.00
C GLU A 16 -22.03 -29.76 -35.18
N PHE A 17 -21.50 -28.57 -34.84
CA PHE A 17 -21.36 -27.48 -35.82
C PHE A 17 -20.11 -26.64 -35.51
N ILE A 18 -19.21 -26.61 -36.49
CA ILE A 18 -17.95 -25.89 -36.57
C ILE A 18 -18.24 -24.43 -36.99
N ASN A 19 -17.67 -23.44 -36.29
CA ASN A 19 -17.13 -22.23 -36.94
C ASN A 19 -16.14 -21.46 -36.01
N PRO A 20 -14.84 -21.37 -36.36
CA PRO A 20 -13.85 -20.58 -35.64
C PRO A 20 -13.68 -19.18 -36.27
N TYR A 21 -13.80 -18.11 -35.47
CA TYR A 21 -13.35 -16.77 -35.88
C TYR A 21 -11.83 -16.70 -35.83
N ILE A 22 -11.20 -16.94 -36.98
CA ILE A 22 -9.78 -16.71 -37.24
C ILE A 22 -9.65 -15.31 -37.85
N TYR A 23 -8.92 -14.41 -37.19
CA TYR A 23 -8.50 -13.12 -37.74
C TYR A 23 -7.45 -13.33 -38.85
N PRO A 24 -7.54 -12.65 -40.02
CA PRO A 24 -6.50 -12.71 -41.03
C PRO A 24 -5.34 -11.76 -40.69
N PRO A 25 -4.08 -12.08 -41.07
CA PRO A 25 -2.94 -11.19 -40.88
C PRO A 25 -2.97 -10.04 -41.91
N PRO A 26 -2.45 -8.84 -41.57
CA PRO A 26 -2.43 -7.72 -42.50
C PRO A 26 -1.39 -7.92 -43.61
N SER A 27 -1.84 -7.75 -44.85
CA SER A 27 -1.00 -7.70 -46.04
C SER A 27 -0.25 -6.37 -46.13
N TYR A 28 1.08 -6.45 -46.22
CA TYR A 28 1.97 -5.31 -46.46
C TYR A 28 1.81 -4.83 -47.91
N LEU A 29 1.35 -3.59 -48.07
CA LEU A 29 1.45 -2.84 -49.33
C LEU A 29 2.86 -2.25 -49.45
N SER A 30 3.45 -2.47 -50.62
CA SER A 30 4.75 -2.02 -51.08
C SER A 30 4.84 -0.50 -51.22
N PHE A 31 5.83 0.10 -50.58
CA PHE A 31 6.36 1.42 -50.93
C PHE A 31 7.85 1.29 -51.26
N LEU A 32 8.23 1.65 -52.49
CA LEU A 32 9.61 1.87 -52.95
C LEU A 32 9.93 3.38 -52.93
N PRO A 33 11.21 3.79 -52.96
CA PRO A 33 11.79 4.67 -51.95
C PRO A 33 12.11 6.07 -52.46
N LEU A 34 12.28 7.02 -51.54
CA LEU A 34 12.98 8.28 -51.80
C LEU A 34 14.09 8.49 -50.75
N HIS A 35 15.31 8.57 -51.29
CA HIS A 35 16.58 8.83 -50.61
C HIS A 35 16.54 9.99 -49.61
N SER A 36 17.20 9.83 -48.46
CA SER A 36 18.52 10.46 -48.22
C SER A 36 19.04 10.27 -46.79
N SER A 37 20.36 10.09 -46.72
CA SER A 37 21.25 10.46 -45.61
C SER A 37 21.28 9.59 -44.35
N ILE A 38 22.23 8.66 -44.39
CA ILE A 38 22.85 7.96 -43.26
C ILE A 38 23.52 8.99 -42.33
N HIS A 39 23.07 9.06 -41.07
CA HIS A 39 23.90 9.49 -39.94
C HIS A 39 23.76 8.45 -38.82
N GLY A 40 24.88 7.79 -38.52
CA GLY A 40 24.98 6.82 -37.44
C GLY A 40 24.78 7.50 -36.09
N ALA A 41 23.78 7.04 -35.34
CA ALA A 41 23.61 7.36 -33.93
C ALA A 41 23.66 6.06 -33.14
N THR A 42 24.83 5.79 -32.56
CA THR A 42 25.04 4.79 -31.51
C THR A 42 24.03 5.01 -30.39
N THR A 43 23.19 4.03 -30.11
CA THR A 43 22.25 4.03 -28.97
C THR A 43 23.01 3.87 -27.66
N ASN A 44 23.49 4.99 -27.10
CA ASN A 44 23.91 5.05 -25.72
C ASN A 44 22.66 5.08 -24.83
N HIS A 45 22.31 3.93 -24.24
CA HIS A 45 21.40 3.86 -23.11
C HIS A 45 22.01 4.61 -21.91
N ARG A 46 21.74 5.91 -21.80
CA ARG A 46 21.97 6.64 -20.54
C ARG A 46 20.88 6.23 -19.54
N PRO A 47 21.23 5.84 -18.31
CA PRO A 47 20.25 5.75 -17.23
C PRO A 47 19.62 7.14 -17.00
N PRO A 48 18.36 7.20 -16.50
CA PRO A 48 17.71 8.47 -16.18
C PRO A 48 18.57 9.25 -15.17
N PRO A 49 18.57 10.59 -15.21
CA PRO A 49 19.40 11.40 -14.33
C PRO A 49 19.02 11.14 -12.86
N PRO A 50 20.00 11.22 -11.93
CA PRO A 50 19.71 11.10 -10.51
C PRO A 50 18.68 12.16 -10.11
N TYR A 51 17.63 11.73 -9.41
CA TYR A 51 16.57 12.59 -8.91
C TYR A 51 17.18 13.79 -8.18
N ALA A 52 16.71 14.99 -8.53
CA ALA A 52 17.21 16.24 -7.98
C ALA A 52 17.19 16.20 -6.44
N THR A 53 18.39 16.18 -5.86
CA THR A 53 18.65 16.33 -4.42
C THR A 53 18.40 17.78 -4.01
N GLY A 54 17.15 18.19 -4.03
CA GLY A 54 16.71 19.46 -3.46
C GLY A 54 16.40 19.29 -1.98
N PHE A 55 17.41 19.16 -1.13
CA PHE A 55 17.22 19.27 0.32
C PHE A 55 16.79 20.71 0.63
N ARG A 56 15.49 20.97 0.76
CA ARG A 56 14.98 22.25 1.28
C ARG A 56 15.27 22.31 2.78
N MET A 57 16.40 22.90 3.15
CA MET A 57 16.72 23.27 4.53
C MET A 57 15.76 24.39 4.98
N ASN A 58 14.66 24.01 5.65
CA ASN A 58 13.67 24.82 6.39
C ASN A 58 12.21 24.40 6.10
N GLN A 59 11.92 23.10 5.99
CA GLN A 59 10.54 22.64 6.18
C GLN A 59 10.28 22.41 7.66
N PRO A 60 9.15 22.90 8.22
CA PRO A 60 8.74 22.53 9.56
C PRO A 60 8.68 21.00 9.68
N ALA A 61 8.99 20.46 10.86
CA ALA A 61 8.98 19.03 11.10
C ALA A 61 7.64 18.43 10.66
N ARG A 62 7.69 17.47 9.72
CA ARG A 62 6.50 16.78 9.22
C ARG A 62 5.88 15.98 10.36
N ARG A 63 4.62 16.30 10.70
CA ARG A 63 3.87 15.59 11.73
C ARG A 63 2.96 14.56 11.09
N TYR A 64 3.06 13.32 11.57
CA TYR A 64 2.24 12.21 11.09
C TYR A 64 1.23 11.72 12.14
N ILE A 65 1.46 12.02 13.42
CA ILE A 65 0.64 11.59 14.55
C ILE A 65 0.59 12.76 15.56
N ILE A 66 -0.60 13.03 16.09
CA ILE A 66 -0.83 13.93 17.23
C ILE A 66 -1.40 13.08 18.37
N THR A 67 -0.85 13.22 19.57
CA THR A 67 -1.32 12.48 20.75
C THR A 67 -2.73 12.93 21.15
N ALA A 68 -3.46 12.09 21.89
CA ALA A 68 -4.80 12.46 22.34
C ALA A 68 -4.80 13.75 23.19
N SER A 69 -3.85 13.88 24.12
CA SER A 69 -3.72 15.07 24.96
C SER A 69 -3.37 16.33 24.17
N GLU A 70 -2.50 16.22 23.16
CA GLU A 70 -2.17 17.33 22.26
C GLU A 70 -3.37 17.71 21.40
N ALA A 71 -4.08 16.74 20.82
CA ALA A 71 -5.27 16.96 20.00
C ALA A 71 -6.36 17.71 20.78
N GLU A 72 -6.64 17.29 22.00
CA GLU A 72 -7.59 17.98 22.87
C GLU A 72 -7.12 19.39 23.24
N SER A 73 -5.83 19.57 23.56
CA SER A 73 -5.27 20.88 23.89
C SER A 73 -5.40 21.86 22.71
N MET A 74 -5.06 21.40 21.50
CA MET A 74 -5.21 22.16 20.27
C MET A 74 -6.67 22.54 20.01
N ALA A 75 -7.60 21.60 20.18
CA ALA A 75 -9.02 21.85 19.99
C ALA A 75 -9.55 22.88 21.00
N ARG A 76 -9.24 22.70 22.30
CA ARG A 76 -9.62 23.63 23.38
C ARG A 76 -9.09 25.05 23.14
N SER A 77 -7.84 25.19 22.68
CA SER A 77 -7.24 26.51 22.41
C SER A 77 -7.96 27.31 21.32
N LYS A 78 -8.75 26.64 20.47
CA LYS A 78 -9.54 27.23 19.38
C LYS A 78 -11.04 27.25 19.69
N GLY A 79 -11.47 26.80 20.88
CA GLY A 79 -12.89 26.65 21.22
C GLY A 79 -13.61 25.59 20.38
N LEU A 80 -12.90 24.58 19.90
CA LEU A 80 -13.41 23.51 19.04
C LEU A 80 -13.41 22.16 19.79
N THR A 81 -14.20 21.21 19.29
CA THR A 81 -14.01 19.78 19.56
C THR A 81 -12.92 19.19 18.66
N VAL A 82 -12.36 18.02 19.00
CA VAL A 82 -11.33 17.37 18.18
C VAL A 82 -11.81 17.06 16.74
N PRO A 83 -13.03 16.55 16.50
CA PRO A 83 -13.55 16.40 15.13
C PRO A 83 -13.61 17.72 14.35
N GLN A 84 -13.98 18.82 15.00
CA GLN A 84 -14.03 20.15 14.38
C GLN A 84 -12.63 20.72 14.08
N LEU A 85 -11.59 20.25 14.77
CA LEU A 85 -10.20 20.61 14.49
C LEU A 85 -9.68 20.00 13.18
N LEU A 86 -10.13 18.79 12.81
CA LEU A 86 -9.55 18.01 11.71
C LEU A 86 -9.43 18.75 10.36
N PRO A 87 -10.47 19.45 9.85
CA PRO A 87 -10.36 20.15 8.57
C PRO A 87 -9.22 21.16 8.52
N SER A 88 -8.90 21.81 9.65
CA SER A 88 -7.80 22.78 9.74
C SER A 88 -6.41 22.15 9.60
N LEU A 89 -6.30 20.83 9.78
CA LEU A 89 -5.05 20.06 9.70
C LEU A 89 -4.80 19.45 8.32
N VAL A 90 -5.82 19.40 7.46
CA VAL A 90 -5.75 18.78 6.12
C VAL A 90 -4.66 19.42 5.26
N LYS A 91 -4.48 20.74 5.35
CA LYS A 91 -3.47 21.43 4.56
C LYS A 91 -2.06 20.94 4.89
N SER A 92 -1.75 20.77 6.17
CA SER A 92 -0.48 20.21 6.62
C SER A 92 -0.30 18.74 6.19
N ALA A 93 -1.39 17.98 6.06
CA ALA A 93 -1.34 16.62 5.52
C ALA A 93 -1.00 16.59 4.02
N GLN A 94 -1.44 17.57 3.24
CA GLN A 94 -1.09 17.67 1.81
C GLN A 94 0.42 17.84 1.59
N ASP A 95 1.14 18.47 2.54
CA ASP A 95 2.60 18.66 2.47
C ASP A 95 3.38 17.34 2.64
N LEU A 96 2.70 16.26 3.07
CA LEU A 96 3.28 14.92 3.20
C LEU A 96 3.32 14.15 1.86
N ALA A 97 2.52 14.59 0.87
CA ALA A 97 2.37 13.93 -0.40
C ALA A 97 3.68 13.91 -1.22
N ARG A 98 3.89 12.84 -1.99
CA ARG A 98 5.00 12.68 -2.93
C ARG A 98 4.41 12.30 -4.29
N THR A 99 4.12 13.29 -5.12
CA THR A 99 3.28 13.14 -6.33
C THR A 99 4.01 13.51 -7.62
N PRO A 100 5.14 12.84 -7.94
CA PRO A 100 5.92 13.17 -9.13
C PRO A 100 5.17 12.97 -10.45
N ILE A 101 4.07 12.20 -10.50
CA ILE A 101 3.31 11.90 -11.72
C ILE A 101 2.19 12.92 -11.90
N SER A 102 1.24 12.98 -10.96
CA SER A 102 0.02 13.79 -11.09
C SER A 102 0.22 15.26 -10.74
N LYS A 103 1.23 15.56 -9.89
CA LYS A 103 1.39 16.86 -9.21
C LYS A 103 0.17 17.25 -8.34
N PHE A 104 -0.67 16.28 -7.99
CA PHE A 104 -1.91 16.51 -7.26
C PHE A 104 -1.79 16.01 -5.82
N ASN A 105 -1.52 16.94 -4.89
CA ASN A 105 -1.32 16.63 -3.48
C ASN A 105 -2.64 16.42 -2.76
N VAL A 106 -2.89 15.19 -2.34
CA VAL A 106 -4.01 14.80 -1.49
C VAL A 106 -3.51 14.59 -0.07
N GLY A 107 -4.18 15.25 0.88
CA GLY A 107 -3.91 15.13 2.31
C GLY A 107 -5.15 14.63 3.02
N VAL A 108 -4.94 13.80 4.03
CA VAL A 108 -6.02 13.30 4.89
C VAL A 108 -5.57 13.29 6.34
N VAL A 109 -6.52 13.56 7.24
CA VAL A 109 -6.34 13.35 8.68
C VAL A 109 -7.49 12.51 9.23
N GLY A 110 -7.20 11.65 10.19
CA GLY A 110 -8.17 10.75 10.80
C GLY A 110 -8.09 10.77 12.32
N LEU A 111 -9.25 10.82 12.98
CA LEU A 111 -9.37 10.67 14.44
C LEU A 111 -9.61 9.19 14.78
N SER A 112 -8.67 8.59 15.49
CA SER A 112 -8.81 7.23 16.01
C SER A 112 -9.65 7.21 17.29
N SER A 113 -10.24 6.07 17.60
CA SER A 113 -11.04 5.87 18.82
C SER A 113 -10.26 5.97 20.13
N ASP A 114 -8.92 5.96 20.08
CA ASP A 114 -8.06 6.22 21.24
C ASP A 114 -7.74 7.72 21.43
N GLY A 115 -8.35 8.59 20.62
CA GLY A 115 -8.20 10.05 20.69
C GLY A 115 -7.01 10.61 19.91
N ARG A 116 -6.11 9.78 19.37
CA ARG A 116 -5.00 10.26 18.53
C ARG A 116 -5.49 10.69 17.14
N ILE A 117 -4.79 11.66 16.55
CA ILE A 117 -4.98 12.06 15.15
C ILE A 117 -3.83 11.52 14.31
N PHE A 118 -4.14 10.88 13.20
CA PHE A 118 -3.18 10.36 12.24
C PHE A 118 -3.29 11.11 10.91
N PHE A 119 -2.17 11.23 10.21
CA PHE A 119 -2.08 11.93 8.93
C PHE A 119 -1.73 10.94 7.82
N GLY A 120 -2.14 11.28 6.60
CA GLY A 120 -1.73 10.60 5.38
C GLY A 120 -1.64 11.54 4.19
N GLY A 121 -0.76 11.19 3.25
CA GLY A 121 -0.58 11.89 1.98
C GLY A 121 -0.35 10.87 0.86
N ASN A 122 -0.79 11.18 -0.36
CA ASN A 122 -0.64 10.28 -1.49
C ASN A 122 0.81 10.21 -2.00
N ILE A 123 1.23 9.01 -2.42
CA ILE A 123 2.59 8.68 -2.87
C ILE A 123 2.51 7.99 -4.23
N GLU A 124 3.32 8.47 -5.17
CA GLU A 124 3.38 7.94 -6.53
C GLU A 124 4.82 7.54 -6.89
N PHE A 125 4.96 6.48 -7.67
CA PHE A 125 6.26 5.88 -8.00
C PHE A 125 6.50 5.91 -9.51
N PRO A 126 7.29 6.88 -10.03
CA PRO A 126 7.61 6.95 -11.45
C PRO A 126 8.28 5.66 -11.95
N GLY A 127 7.87 5.20 -13.13
CA GLY A 127 8.42 3.99 -13.76
C GLY A 127 7.79 2.68 -13.27
N LEU A 128 6.91 2.72 -12.26
CA LEU A 128 6.10 1.58 -11.85
C LEU A 128 4.66 1.71 -12.39
N PRO A 129 3.96 0.57 -12.58
CA PRO A 129 2.52 0.58 -12.83
C PRO A 129 1.74 1.33 -11.73
N LEU A 130 0.65 2.00 -12.12
CA LEU A 130 -0.10 2.90 -11.22
C LEU A 130 -0.66 2.22 -9.97
N HIS A 131 -0.91 0.91 -10.03
CA HIS A 131 -1.41 0.13 -8.88
C HIS A 131 -0.40 0.01 -7.73
N HIS A 132 0.86 0.44 -7.91
CA HIS A 132 1.82 0.58 -6.82
C HIS A 132 1.61 1.83 -5.96
N SER A 133 0.89 2.83 -6.47
CA SER A 133 0.68 4.11 -5.78
C SER A 133 -0.07 3.92 -4.47
N ILE A 134 0.23 4.77 -3.49
CA ILE A 134 -0.44 4.79 -2.19
C ILE A 134 -1.34 6.01 -2.15
N HIS A 135 -2.64 5.80 -1.95
CA HIS A 135 -3.56 6.91 -1.77
C HIS A 135 -3.47 7.47 -0.35
N ALA A 136 -3.85 8.74 -0.15
CA ALA A 136 -3.75 9.40 1.15
C ALA A 136 -4.52 8.64 2.25
N GLU A 137 -5.71 8.13 1.91
CA GLU A 137 -6.56 7.33 2.79
C GLU A 137 -5.91 5.99 3.14
N GLN A 138 -5.30 5.31 2.16
CA GLN A 138 -4.57 4.06 2.44
C GLN A 138 -3.34 4.34 3.31
N PHE A 139 -2.61 5.44 3.08
CA PHE A 139 -1.53 5.89 3.95
C PHE A 139 -2.02 6.07 5.38
N LEU A 140 -3.14 6.79 5.58
CA LEU A 140 -3.73 7.04 6.89
C LEU A 140 -4.01 5.75 7.66
N ILE A 141 -4.70 4.79 7.02
CA ILE A 141 -5.03 3.51 7.65
C ILE A 141 -3.76 2.71 7.96
N THR A 142 -2.79 2.72 7.05
CA THR A 142 -1.53 2.02 7.25
C THR A 142 -0.72 2.63 8.40
N ASN A 143 -0.67 3.96 8.49
CA ASN A 143 -0.04 4.69 9.59
C ASN A 143 -0.72 4.36 10.93
N LEU A 144 -2.06 4.37 10.94
CA LEU A 144 -2.87 4.01 12.09
C LEU A 144 -2.59 2.58 12.56
N ALA A 145 -2.59 1.60 11.65
CA ALA A 145 -2.32 0.19 11.94
C ALA A 145 -0.88 -0.01 12.46
N ALA A 146 0.11 0.56 11.80
CA ALA A 146 1.53 0.38 12.13
C ALA A 146 1.91 0.96 13.50
N HIS A 147 1.19 1.96 14.00
CA HIS A 147 1.48 2.65 15.27
C HIS A 147 0.44 2.33 16.36
N GLY A 148 -0.27 1.20 16.21
CA GLY A 148 -1.16 0.64 17.22
C GLY A 148 -2.31 1.57 17.58
N GLY A 149 -2.91 2.25 16.59
CA GLY A 149 -4.10 3.06 16.76
C GLY A 149 -5.26 2.30 17.41
N GLY A 150 -6.25 3.03 17.92
CA GLY A 150 -7.49 2.42 18.39
C GLY A 150 -8.20 1.61 17.29
N PRO A 151 -9.03 0.62 17.67
CA PRO A 151 -9.62 -0.35 16.74
C PRO A 151 -10.65 0.25 15.77
N LYS A 152 -11.00 1.53 15.92
CA LYS A 152 -11.97 2.23 15.07
C LYS A 152 -11.43 3.58 14.62
N LEU A 153 -11.79 3.94 13.40
CA LEU A 153 -11.64 5.27 12.85
C LEU A 153 -12.97 6.03 13.01
N LEU A 154 -12.97 7.12 13.75
CA LEU A 154 -14.19 7.85 14.09
C LEU A 154 -14.54 8.93 13.05
N ASN A 155 -13.54 9.73 12.67
CA ASN A 155 -13.70 10.84 11.74
C ASN A 155 -12.54 10.89 10.74
N ILE A 156 -12.82 11.35 9.51
CA ILE A 156 -11.83 11.60 8.46
C ILE A 156 -12.10 12.99 7.86
N ALA A 157 -11.06 13.81 7.72
CA ALA A 157 -11.09 15.01 6.89
C ALA A 157 -10.08 14.86 5.75
N VAL A 158 -10.52 15.04 4.51
CA VAL A 158 -9.71 14.79 3.30
C VAL A 158 -9.78 15.97 2.34
N SER A 159 -8.66 16.26 1.65
CA SER A 159 -8.56 17.43 0.77
C SER A 159 -9.33 17.31 -0.54
N ALA A 160 -9.73 16.10 -0.94
CA ALA A 160 -10.47 15.79 -2.16
C ALA A 160 -11.37 14.58 -1.93
N ALA A 161 -12.47 14.46 -2.68
CA ALA A 161 -13.40 13.35 -2.50
C ALA A 161 -12.70 11.99 -2.69
N PRO A 162 -12.86 11.02 -1.75
CA PRO A 162 -12.25 9.71 -1.91
C PRO A 162 -12.71 9.01 -3.17
N CYS A 163 -11.78 8.42 -3.92
CA CYS A 163 -12.10 7.60 -5.09
C CYS A 163 -12.73 6.26 -4.69
N GLY A 164 -13.31 5.53 -5.66
CA GLY A 164 -13.93 4.22 -5.41
C GLY A 164 -12.99 3.21 -4.75
N HIS A 165 -11.71 3.19 -5.16
CA HIS A 165 -10.67 2.34 -4.57
C HIS A 165 -10.50 2.58 -3.07
N CYS A 166 -10.42 3.85 -2.64
CA CYS A 166 -10.30 4.20 -1.22
C CYS A 166 -11.58 3.92 -0.44
N ARG A 167 -12.75 4.22 -1.01
CA ARG A 167 -14.04 3.90 -0.39
C ARG A 167 -14.16 2.40 -0.10
N GLN A 168 -13.68 1.59 -1.04
CA GLN A 168 -13.66 0.14 -0.94
C GLN A 168 -12.62 -0.36 0.07
N PHE A 169 -11.39 0.16 0.04
CA PHE A 169 -10.37 -0.19 1.03
C PHE A 169 -10.81 0.12 2.46
N LEU A 170 -11.55 1.22 2.67
CA LEU A 170 -12.09 1.57 3.98
C LEU A 170 -13.12 0.55 4.50
N GLN A 171 -13.75 -0.28 3.64
CA GLN A 171 -14.67 -1.34 4.08
C GLN A 171 -13.99 -2.41 4.93
N GLU A 172 -12.67 -2.49 4.89
CA GLU A 172 -11.83 -3.34 5.73
C GLU A 172 -11.70 -2.86 7.17
N LEU A 173 -12.47 -1.85 7.58
CA LEU A 173 -12.47 -1.30 8.93
C LEU A 173 -13.77 -1.62 9.66
N ARG A 174 -13.64 -2.05 10.92
CA ARG A 174 -14.80 -2.40 11.75
C ARG A 174 -15.71 -1.18 11.97
N GLY A 175 -16.97 -1.30 11.54
CA GLY A 175 -18.00 -0.28 11.76
C GLY A 175 -17.84 0.98 10.91
N VAL A 176 -17.07 0.92 9.82
CA VAL A 176 -16.74 2.08 8.98
C VAL A 176 -17.95 2.80 8.39
N SER A 177 -19.08 2.12 8.23
CA SER A 177 -20.32 2.73 7.74
C SER A 177 -20.78 3.93 8.58
N LYS A 178 -20.38 3.97 9.87
CA LYS A 178 -20.68 5.06 10.80
C LYS A 178 -19.56 6.10 10.92
N THR A 179 -18.36 5.82 10.40
CA THR A 179 -17.25 6.76 10.37
C THR A 179 -17.68 8.02 9.63
N GLN A 180 -17.43 9.16 10.23
CA GLN A 180 -17.82 10.46 9.69
C GLN A 180 -16.72 11.00 8.78
N ILE A 181 -17.08 11.44 7.58
CA ILE A 181 -16.16 12.01 6.60
C ILE A 181 -16.55 13.45 6.23
N ILE A 182 -15.54 14.27 6.01
CA ILE A 182 -15.67 15.60 5.42
C ILE A 182 -14.61 15.83 4.35
N VAL A 183 -15.01 16.48 3.24
CA VAL A 183 -14.13 16.84 2.13
C VAL A 183 -13.90 18.35 2.16
N THR A 184 -12.64 18.79 2.04
CA THR A 184 -12.24 20.20 2.20
C THR A 184 -11.77 20.84 0.88
N ASP A 185 -12.23 20.34 -0.26
CA ASP A 185 -11.87 20.86 -1.60
C ASP A 185 -12.54 22.21 -1.92
N GLN A 186 -13.61 22.56 -1.22
CA GLN A 186 -14.31 23.84 -1.32
C GLN A 186 -14.43 24.50 0.07
N PRO A 187 -14.54 25.85 0.14
CA PRO A 187 -14.85 26.54 1.38
C PRO A 187 -16.15 26.01 1.98
N LEU A 188 -16.07 25.45 3.17
CA LEU A 188 -17.24 24.92 3.87
C LEU A 188 -17.86 26.05 4.69
N GLU A 189 -18.95 26.65 4.19
CA GLU A 189 -19.74 27.61 4.98
C GLU A 189 -20.32 26.96 6.25
N ASN A 190 -20.61 25.64 6.17
CA ASN A 190 -20.88 24.78 7.32
C ASN A 190 -20.25 23.41 7.07
N PRO A 191 -19.17 23.04 7.79
CA PRO A 191 -18.54 21.73 7.64
C PRO A 191 -19.47 20.63 8.19
N ASP A 192 -20.29 20.06 7.32
CA ASP A 192 -21.20 18.97 7.66
C ASP A 192 -20.52 17.61 7.41
N TYR A 193 -20.29 16.88 8.48
CA TYR A 193 -19.78 15.51 8.43
C TYR A 193 -20.88 14.57 7.94
N LYS A 194 -20.52 13.68 7.01
CA LYS A 194 -21.44 12.66 6.50
C LYS A 194 -20.91 11.27 6.85
N PRO A 195 -21.77 10.28 7.10
CA PRO A 195 -21.29 8.92 7.30
C PRO A 195 -20.68 8.38 5.99
N ILE A 196 -19.65 7.52 6.08
CA ILE A 196 -19.05 6.86 4.90
C ILE A 196 -20.09 6.07 4.10
N SER A 197 -21.14 5.55 4.74
CA SER A 197 -22.25 4.89 4.03
C SER A 197 -22.94 5.77 2.98
N SER A 198 -22.84 7.10 3.10
CA SER A 198 -23.37 8.03 2.09
C SER A 198 -22.55 8.11 0.81
N ILE A 199 -21.25 7.79 0.86
CA ILE A 199 -20.35 7.84 -0.31
C ILE A 199 -20.14 6.47 -0.96
N LEU A 200 -20.49 5.38 -0.27
CA LEU A 200 -20.53 4.02 -0.82
C LEU A 200 -21.78 3.28 -0.32
N PRO A 201 -22.95 3.51 -0.94
CA PRO A 201 -24.17 2.80 -0.59
C PRO A 201 -24.11 1.34 -1.04
N ASN A 202 -24.68 0.44 -0.24
CA ASN A 202 -24.70 -1.03 -0.47
C ASN A 202 -23.29 -1.58 -0.80
N PRO A 203 -22.31 -1.37 0.09
CA PRO A 203 -20.93 -1.79 -0.19
C PRO A 203 -20.84 -3.31 -0.25
N PHE A 204 -19.97 -3.79 -1.15
CA PHE A 204 -19.36 -5.11 -0.98
C PHE A 204 -18.22 -5.00 0.03
N GLY A 205 -18.03 -5.97 0.92
CA GLY A 205 -17.04 -5.89 1.98
C GLY A 205 -16.74 -7.23 2.66
N PRO A 206 -16.00 -7.19 3.80
CA PRO A 206 -15.55 -8.39 4.48
C PRO A 206 -16.66 -9.38 4.79
N PHE A 207 -17.82 -8.90 5.25
CA PHE A 207 -18.92 -9.76 5.71
C PHE A 207 -19.76 -10.39 4.59
N ASP A 208 -19.46 -10.08 3.32
CA ASP A 208 -19.99 -10.85 2.20
C ASP A 208 -19.21 -12.15 1.96
N LEU A 209 -17.97 -12.21 2.47
CA LEU A 209 -17.03 -13.32 2.27
C LEU A 209 -16.63 -14.03 3.58
N LEU A 210 -16.70 -13.33 4.71
CA LEU A 210 -16.16 -13.73 6.01
C LEU A 210 -17.24 -13.69 7.09
N ASP A 211 -17.03 -14.40 8.19
CA ASP A 211 -17.88 -14.31 9.37
C ASP A 211 -17.69 -12.99 10.13
N GLN A 212 -18.64 -12.67 11.01
CA GLN A 212 -18.64 -11.42 11.77
C GLN A 212 -17.53 -11.34 12.82
N GLU A 213 -16.96 -12.46 13.25
CA GLU A 213 -15.94 -12.53 14.29
C GLU A 213 -14.52 -12.41 13.72
N THR A 214 -14.35 -12.60 12.40
CA THR A 214 -13.06 -12.44 11.73
C THR A 214 -12.49 -11.04 11.99
N PRO A 215 -11.27 -10.91 12.56
CA PRO A 215 -10.62 -9.61 12.78
C PRO A 215 -10.40 -8.85 11.48
N LEU A 216 -10.58 -7.53 11.52
CA LEU A 216 -10.32 -6.62 10.40
C LEU A 216 -9.00 -5.84 10.57
N ILE A 217 -8.62 -4.97 9.63
CA ILE A 217 -7.27 -4.38 9.51
C ILE A 217 -6.72 -3.76 10.82
N LEU A 218 -7.54 -3.06 11.59
CA LEU A 218 -7.12 -2.37 12.82
C LEU A 218 -7.23 -3.24 14.08
N GLU A 219 -7.74 -4.44 13.95
CA GLU A 219 -7.87 -5.40 15.05
C GLU A 219 -6.62 -6.27 15.12
N LYS A 220 -6.39 -6.92 16.26
CA LYS A 220 -5.16 -7.68 16.47
C LYS A 220 -5.16 -8.96 15.63
N HIS A 221 -4.13 -9.13 14.81
CA HIS A 221 -3.84 -10.35 14.05
C HIS A 221 -2.72 -11.15 14.71
N SER A 222 -2.76 -12.47 14.54
CA SER A 222 -1.71 -13.38 15.01
C SER A 222 -1.66 -14.63 14.14
N ASN A 223 -1.08 -14.50 12.95
CA ASN A 223 -0.81 -15.63 12.08
C ASN A 223 0.28 -16.51 12.72
N LYS A 224 0.01 -17.80 12.89
CA LYS A 224 0.93 -18.76 13.51
C LYS A 224 2.02 -19.15 12.51
N LEU A 225 2.96 -18.24 12.27
CA LEU A 225 4.05 -18.41 11.32
C LEU A 225 5.37 -18.68 12.03
N SER A 226 6.12 -19.65 11.53
CA SER A 226 7.53 -19.86 11.86
C SER A 226 8.35 -19.88 10.58
N LEU A 227 9.55 -19.31 10.60
CA LEU A 227 10.50 -19.50 9.51
C LEU A 227 10.80 -20.99 9.38
N LYS A 228 10.97 -21.46 8.15
CA LYS A 228 11.55 -22.80 7.97
C LYS A 228 12.97 -22.78 8.53
N ASP A 229 13.34 -23.85 9.24
CA ASP A 229 14.73 -24.10 9.65
C ASP A 229 15.57 -24.34 8.40
N ASP A 230 15.94 -23.26 7.73
CA ASP A 230 16.95 -23.35 6.70
C ASP A 230 18.31 -23.29 7.39
N SER A 231 18.87 -24.48 7.62
CA SER A 231 20.32 -24.70 7.72
C SER A 231 21.08 -24.19 6.49
N SER A 232 20.36 -23.64 5.51
CA SER A 232 20.82 -22.78 4.44
C SER A 232 20.41 -21.30 4.64
N ILE A 233 20.95 -20.65 5.67
CA ILE A 233 21.55 -19.31 5.44
C ILE A 233 22.79 -19.52 4.56
N THR A 234 22.64 -20.23 3.45
CA THR A 234 23.64 -20.26 2.41
C THR A 234 23.59 -18.88 1.83
N GLN A 235 24.72 -18.20 1.93
CA GLN A 235 25.10 -17.22 0.94
C GLN A 235 24.80 -17.84 -0.43
N ASN A 236 23.64 -17.53 -1.01
CA ASN A 236 23.40 -17.82 -2.39
C ASN A 236 24.32 -16.89 -3.16
N GLY A 237 25.53 -17.43 -3.39
CA GLY A 237 26.57 -16.88 -4.23
C GLY A 237 26.06 -16.77 -5.65
N ASN A 238 25.35 -15.68 -5.90
CA ASN A 238 25.20 -15.02 -7.20
C ASN A 238 24.54 -13.63 -7.04
N THR A 239 24.87 -12.90 -5.96
CA THR A 239 24.79 -11.45 -6.04
C THR A 239 25.99 -10.98 -6.86
N PRO A 240 25.78 -10.27 -7.99
CA PRO A 240 26.88 -9.58 -8.64
C PRO A 240 27.52 -8.69 -7.59
N ASN A 241 28.85 -8.73 -7.54
CA ASN A 241 29.74 -8.07 -6.60
C ASN A 241 29.60 -6.53 -6.68
N LEU A 242 28.45 -6.01 -6.23
CA LEU A 242 28.07 -4.61 -6.17
C LEU A 242 27.61 -4.35 -4.74
N SER A 243 28.51 -4.54 -3.78
CA SER A 243 28.30 -4.07 -2.40
C SER A 243 27.79 -2.63 -2.46
N ASN A 244 26.63 -2.38 -1.88
CA ASN A 244 26.07 -1.03 -1.77
C ASN A 244 26.84 -0.17 -0.75
N GLY A 245 27.91 -0.70 -0.16
CA GLY A 245 28.73 -0.05 0.86
C GLY A 245 28.26 -0.31 2.30
N TYR A 246 27.17 -1.06 2.50
CA TYR A 246 26.55 -1.28 3.81
C TYR A 246 26.59 -2.73 4.29
N HIS A 247 27.40 -3.60 3.66
CA HIS A 247 27.43 -5.03 3.98
C HIS A 247 27.64 -5.33 5.48
N GLU A 248 28.61 -4.68 6.14
CA GLU A 248 28.85 -4.86 7.57
C GLU A 248 27.65 -4.41 8.43
N LEU A 249 26.99 -3.32 8.05
CA LEU A 249 25.81 -2.82 8.75
C LEU A 249 24.61 -3.76 8.56
N ILE A 250 24.45 -4.33 7.36
CA ILE A 250 23.42 -5.31 7.05
C ILE A 250 23.64 -6.58 7.87
N ASN A 251 24.85 -7.13 7.86
CA ASN A 251 25.18 -8.33 8.66
C ASN A 251 24.93 -8.10 10.16
N LYS A 252 25.29 -6.91 10.67
CA LYS A 252 25.06 -6.56 12.08
C LYS A 252 23.57 -6.53 12.46
N ASN A 253 22.69 -6.16 11.53
CA ASN A 253 21.25 -5.98 11.78
C ASN A 253 20.40 -7.08 11.11
N GLU A 254 21.02 -8.13 10.59
CA GLU A 254 20.34 -9.19 9.83
C GLU A 254 19.23 -9.84 10.65
N GLU A 255 19.53 -10.24 11.89
CA GLU A 255 18.56 -10.86 12.78
C GLU A 255 17.36 -9.93 13.03
N THR A 256 17.61 -8.64 13.29
CA THR A 256 16.54 -7.65 13.49
C THR A 256 15.68 -7.48 12.24
N LEU A 257 16.28 -7.40 11.05
CA LEU A 257 15.56 -7.34 9.77
C LEU A 257 14.63 -8.54 9.58
N ILE A 258 15.13 -9.74 9.86
CA ILE A 258 14.38 -10.99 9.74
C ILE A 258 13.24 -11.04 10.76
N THR A 259 13.53 -10.74 12.03
CA THR A 259 12.53 -10.72 13.10
C THR A 259 11.42 -9.71 12.80
N GLU A 260 11.76 -8.49 12.38
CA GLU A 260 10.75 -7.45 12.10
C GLU A 260 9.89 -7.80 10.87
N ALA A 261 10.47 -8.43 9.83
CA ALA A 261 9.71 -8.90 8.68
C ALA A 261 8.76 -10.05 9.05
N LEU A 262 9.21 -10.99 9.89
CA LEU A 262 8.39 -12.09 10.40
C LEU A 262 7.25 -11.57 11.29
N GLU A 263 7.53 -10.62 12.18
CA GLU A 263 6.50 -9.99 13.02
C GLU A 263 5.47 -9.23 12.17
N ALA A 264 5.89 -8.57 11.09
CA ALA A 264 4.97 -7.96 10.15
C ALA A 264 4.07 -9.00 9.44
N ALA A 265 4.63 -10.15 9.04
CA ALA A 265 3.84 -11.24 8.45
C ALA A 265 2.87 -11.87 9.48
N ARG A 266 3.30 -12.03 10.73
CA ARG A 266 2.44 -12.50 11.84
C ARG A 266 1.27 -11.55 12.10
N GLY A 267 1.48 -10.25 11.92
CA GLY A 267 0.46 -9.21 12.09
C GLY A 267 -0.35 -8.86 10.84
N SER A 268 -0.12 -9.50 9.68
CA SER A 268 -0.79 -9.13 8.43
C SER A 268 -2.26 -9.59 8.37
N HIS A 269 -3.10 -8.78 7.71
CA HIS A 269 -4.50 -9.09 7.40
C HIS A 269 -4.57 -9.74 6.01
N ALA A 270 -4.69 -11.06 5.95
CA ALA A 270 -4.80 -11.82 4.69
C ALA A 270 -5.87 -12.94 4.74
N PRO A 271 -7.12 -12.63 5.13
CA PRO A 271 -8.14 -13.64 5.33
C PRO A 271 -8.68 -14.24 4.02
N TYR A 272 -8.49 -13.59 2.88
CA TYR A 272 -9.09 -14.03 1.62
C TYR A 272 -8.19 -15.02 0.89
N SER A 273 -6.90 -14.70 0.79
CA SER A 273 -5.92 -15.59 0.14
C SER A 273 -5.30 -16.61 1.09
N GLY A 274 -5.31 -16.35 2.41
CA GLY A 274 -4.54 -17.15 3.37
C GLY A 274 -3.02 -17.03 3.20
N CYS A 275 -2.56 -15.94 2.56
CA CYS A 275 -1.15 -15.69 2.23
C CYS A 275 -0.59 -14.50 3.03
N PRO A 276 -0.38 -14.65 4.35
CA PRO A 276 0.21 -13.60 5.17
C PRO A 276 1.64 -13.30 4.73
N SER A 277 2.00 -12.02 4.74
CA SER A 277 3.32 -11.56 4.34
C SER A 277 3.69 -10.23 5.01
N GLY A 278 4.99 -10.00 5.16
CA GLY A 278 5.54 -8.84 5.83
C GLY A 278 6.90 -8.46 5.28
N VAL A 279 7.19 -7.16 5.27
CA VAL A 279 8.46 -6.62 4.81
C VAL A 279 9.09 -5.79 5.91
N ALA A 280 10.41 -5.93 6.09
CA ALA A 280 11.23 -5.00 6.83
C ALA A 280 12.19 -4.29 5.87
N LEU A 281 12.30 -2.97 5.99
CA LEU A 281 13.25 -2.11 5.27
C LEU A 281 14.27 -1.59 6.28
N MET A 282 15.54 -1.50 5.89
CA MET A 282 16.59 -0.86 6.68
C MET A 282 17.20 0.30 5.90
N ASP A 283 17.38 1.43 6.58
CA ASP A 283 18.08 2.58 6.01
C ASP A 283 19.60 2.55 6.24
N CYS A 284 20.31 3.49 5.62
CA CYS A 284 21.76 3.64 5.73
C CYS A 284 22.27 3.98 7.14
N GLU A 285 21.39 4.25 8.10
CA GLU A 285 21.72 4.46 9.52
C GLU A 285 21.44 3.20 10.36
N GLY A 286 20.94 2.13 9.74
CA GLY A 286 20.64 0.86 10.40
C GLY A 286 19.26 0.81 11.05
N LYS A 287 18.41 1.82 10.84
CA LYS A 287 17.06 1.84 11.40
C LYS A 287 16.14 0.97 10.56
N VAL A 288 15.34 0.14 11.23
CA VAL A 288 14.43 -0.83 10.61
C VAL A 288 12.98 -0.35 10.66
N TYR A 289 12.25 -0.57 9.57
CA TYR A 289 10.86 -0.17 9.38
C TYR A 289 10.07 -1.34 8.80
N LYS A 290 8.99 -1.74 9.46
CA LYS A 290 8.20 -2.89 9.04
C LYS A 290 6.84 -2.52 8.45
N GLY A 291 6.34 -3.37 7.57
CA GLY A 291 5.05 -3.22 6.90
C GLY A 291 4.38 -4.56 6.71
N SER A 292 3.13 -4.64 7.17
CA SER A 292 2.27 -5.82 7.03
C SER A 292 1.43 -5.73 5.77
N TYR A 293 1.18 -6.87 5.14
CA TYR A 293 0.18 -6.98 4.09
C TYR A 293 -1.24 -6.75 4.64
N MET A 294 -2.08 -6.02 3.90
CA MET A 294 -3.47 -5.76 4.27
C MET A 294 -4.37 -5.97 3.06
N GLU A 295 -5.04 -7.11 3.02
CA GLU A 295 -5.95 -7.44 1.94
C GLU A 295 -7.25 -6.64 2.00
N SER A 296 -7.88 -6.52 0.84
CA SER A 296 -9.28 -6.11 0.74
C SER A 296 -10.12 -7.20 0.11
N ALA A 297 -11.39 -7.31 0.54
CA ALA A 297 -12.40 -8.18 -0.06
C ALA A 297 -12.52 -7.98 -1.57
N ALA A 298 -12.29 -6.76 -2.06
CA ALA A 298 -12.32 -6.42 -3.49
C ALA A 298 -10.98 -6.66 -4.22
N TYR A 299 -10.00 -7.28 -3.56
CA TYR A 299 -8.67 -7.67 -4.04
C TYR A 299 -7.77 -6.51 -4.49
N ASN A 300 -8.13 -5.79 -5.55
CA ASN A 300 -7.33 -4.68 -6.10
C ASN A 300 -7.00 -3.58 -5.08
N PRO A 301 -7.87 -3.26 -4.09
CA PRO A 301 -7.55 -2.26 -3.07
C PRO A 301 -6.52 -2.66 -2.02
N SER A 302 -6.07 -3.92 -2.03
CA SER A 302 -5.12 -4.45 -1.05
C SER A 302 -3.84 -3.61 -0.99
N MET A 303 -3.34 -3.38 0.23
CA MET A 303 -2.07 -2.71 0.48
C MET A 303 -0.95 -3.74 0.60
N MET A 304 0.00 -3.71 -0.32
CA MET A 304 1.17 -4.58 -0.33
C MET A 304 2.17 -4.24 0.80
N PRO A 305 2.94 -5.23 1.30
CA PRO A 305 3.77 -5.03 2.50
C PRO A 305 4.94 -4.05 2.28
N VAL A 306 5.49 -3.95 1.06
CA VAL A 306 6.55 -2.96 0.74
C VAL A 306 6.01 -1.54 0.88
N GLN A 307 4.82 -1.24 0.33
CA GLN A 307 4.18 0.05 0.51
C GLN A 307 3.93 0.36 1.98
N ALA A 308 3.45 -0.62 2.75
CA ALA A 308 3.22 -0.43 4.18
C ALA A 308 4.51 -0.09 4.94
N ALA A 309 5.63 -0.76 4.60
CA ALA A 309 6.93 -0.48 5.20
C ALA A 309 7.46 0.91 4.79
N LEU A 310 7.17 1.36 3.57
CA LEU A 310 7.50 2.72 3.12
C LEU A 310 6.70 3.79 3.86
N VAL A 311 5.44 3.52 4.20
CA VAL A 311 4.65 4.41 5.06
C VAL A 311 5.32 4.53 6.42
N ALA A 312 5.70 3.41 7.05
CA ALA A 312 6.40 3.42 8.33
C ALA A 312 7.74 4.18 8.25
N TYR A 313 8.52 3.95 7.19
CA TYR A 313 9.75 4.70 6.89
C TYR A 313 9.50 6.21 6.86
N MET A 314 8.49 6.66 6.13
CA MET A 314 8.15 8.07 6.00
C MET A 314 7.68 8.71 7.31
N VAL A 315 6.81 8.01 8.04
CA VAL A 315 6.28 8.47 9.34
C VAL A 315 7.41 8.67 10.35
N ALA A 316 8.40 7.79 10.31
CA ALA A 316 9.54 7.80 11.20
C ALA A 316 10.67 8.77 10.77
N GLY A 317 10.40 9.67 9.81
CA GLY A 317 11.33 10.71 9.35
C GLY A 317 12.20 10.34 8.16
N GLY A 318 11.92 9.20 7.52
CA GLY A 318 12.65 8.72 6.35
C GLY A 318 12.65 9.72 5.19
N GLY A 319 13.85 10.03 4.70
CA GLY A 319 14.09 10.95 3.58
C GLY A 319 13.81 10.33 2.21
N GLY A 320 14.79 10.43 1.32
CA GLY A 320 14.73 9.84 -0.02
C GLY A 320 14.87 8.31 0.03
N TYR A 321 14.21 7.64 -0.92
CA TYR A 321 14.15 6.17 -0.96
C TYR A 321 15.51 5.52 -1.24
N GLU A 322 16.46 6.25 -1.85
CA GLU A 322 17.83 5.82 -2.07
C GLU A 322 18.60 5.50 -0.78
N ARG A 323 18.11 5.96 0.37
CA ARG A 323 18.67 5.66 1.69
C ARG A 323 18.28 4.28 2.19
N ILE A 324 17.33 3.59 1.55
CA ILE A 324 16.94 2.22 1.89
C ILE A 324 18.00 1.28 1.31
N VAL A 325 18.76 0.62 2.18
CA VAL A 325 19.94 -0.18 1.79
C VAL A 325 19.71 -1.67 1.87
N ALA A 326 18.72 -2.12 2.65
CA ALA A 326 18.34 -3.53 2.71
C ALA A 326 16.85 -3.72 2.93
N ALA A 327 16.34 -4.86 2.49
CA ALA A 327 14.96 -5.28 2.66
C ALA A 327 14.87 -6.80 2.83
N VAL A 328 14.00 -7.25 3.74
CA VAL A 328 13.65 -8.66 3.91
C VAL A 328 12.13 -8.78 3.74
N LEU A 329 11.71 -9.66 2.84
CA LEU A 329 10.33 -10.13 2.72
C LEU A 329 10.21 -11.48 3.43
N VAL A 330 9.18 -11.64 4.25
CA VAL A 330 8.72 -12.94 4.76
C VAL A 330 7.35 -13.22 4.16
N GLU A 331 7.20 -14.35 3.50
CA GLU A 331 5.94 -14.86 2.97
C GLU A 331 5.88 -16.39 3.09
N LYS A 332 4.72 -17.00 2.85
CA LYS A 332 4.61 -18.47 2.81
C LYS A 332 5.07 -19.00 1.44
N GLU A 333 5.72 -20.17 1.42
CA GLU A 333 6.36 -20.73 0.20
C GLU A 333 5.37 -21.20 -0.87
N GLU A 334 4.37 -21.99 -0.44
CA GLU A 334 3.33 -22.55 -1.29
C GLU A 334 2.04 -21.76 -1.06
N VAL A 335 1.86 -20.72 -1.88
CA VAL A 335 0.78 -19.75 -1.74
C VAL A 335 0.08 -19.48 -3.05
N LEU A 336 -1.20 -19.11 -2.94
CA LEU A 336 -2.02 -18.63 -4.06
C LEU A 336 -1.58 -17.23 -4.53
N VAL A 337 -1.00 -16.44 -3.63
CA VAL A 337 -0.55 -15.06 -3.89
C VAL A 337 0.89 -14.91 -3.40
N LYS A 338 1.81 -14.52 -4.29
CA LYS A 338 3.21 -14.22 -3.99
C LYS A 338 3.49 -12.72 -4.12
N GLN A 339 4.27 -12.18 -3.19
CA GLN A 339 4.69 -10.77 -3.17
C GLN A 339 6.09 -10.56 -3.74
N GLU A 340 6.93 -11.61 -3.78
CA GLU A 340 8.35 -11.53 -4.14
C GLU A 340 8.64 -10.71 -5.40
N ASP A 341 8.05 -11.07 -6.55
CA ASP A 341 8.40 -10.42 -7.83
C ASP A 341 7.97 -8.95 -7.86
N THR A 342 6.81 -8.66 -7.28
CA THR A 342 6.28 -7.30 -7.18
C THR A 342 7.12 -6.45 -6.21
N ALA A 343 7.57 -7.03 -5.10
CA ALA A 343 8.46 -6.40 -4.14
C ALA A 343 9.84 -6.11 -4.77
N ARG A 344 10.41 -7.09 -5.48
CA ARG A 344 11.68 -6.98 -6.20
C ARG A 344 11.61 -5.89 -7.27
N LEU A 345 10.53 -5.86 -8.05
CA LEU A 345 10.28 -4.83 -9.05
C LEU A 345 10.21 -3.44 -8.40
N MET A 346 9.43 -3.30 -7.33
CA MET A 346 9.27 -2.01 -6.66
C MET A 346 10.59 -1.50 -6.07
N LEU A 347 11.32 -2.34 -5.33
CA LEU A 347 12.61 -1.99 -4.72
C LEU A 347 13.64 -1.60 -5.78
N LYS A 348 13.68 -2.30 -6.92
CA LYS A 348 14.56 -1.97 -8.05
C LYS A 348 14.36 -0.54 -8.56
N TYR A 349 13.13 -0.01 -8.55
CA TYR A 349 12.84 1.34 -9.04
C TYR A 349 13.05 2.43 -7.98
N ILE A 350 12.69 2.16 -6.72
CA ILE A 350 12.76 3.18 -5.66
C ILE A 350 14.13 3.24 -4.98
N SER A 351 14.84 2.11 -4.87
CA SER A 351 16.19 2.02 -4.32
C SER A 351 16.99 0.90 -5.02
N PRO A 352 17.57 1.18 -6.21
CA PRO A 352 18.26 0.17 -7.03
C PRO A 352 19.45 -0.53 -6.35
N LYS A 353 19.99 0.06 -5.28
CA LYS A 353 21.12 -0.49 -4.49
C LYS A 353 20.66 -1.25 -3.24
N CYS A 354 19.36 -1.37 -3.02
CA CYS A 354 18.80 -2.10 -1.89
C CYS A 354 19.12 -3.60 -2.05
N GLU A 355 19.76 -4.18 -1.05
CA GLU A 355 19.90 -5.63 -0.95
C GLU A 355 18.54 -6.23 -0.54
N PHE A 356 17.98 -7.12 -1.36
CA PHE A 356 16.67 -7.68 -1.12
C PHE A 356 16.73 -9.20 -0.96
N ARG A 357 16.20 -9.69 0.16
CA ARG A 357 16.10 -11.11 0.49
C ARG A 357 14.66 -11.51 0.75
N VAL A 358 14.36 -12.78 0.44
CA VAL A 358 13.06 -13.39 0.66
C VAL A 358 13.27 -14.60 1.54
N LEU A 359 12.48 -14.70 2.60
CA LEU A 359 12.45 -15.83 3.51
C LEU A 359 11.06 -16.43 3.51
N HIS A 360 11.01 -17.73 3.74
CA HIS A 360 9.78 -18.49 3.66
C HIS A 360 9.37 -19.02 5.04
N CYS A 361 8.08 -18.94 5.32
CA CYS A 361 7.47 -19.43 6.56
C CYS A 361 6.46 -20.55 6.30
N ILE A 362 6.22 -21.35 7.34
CA ILE A 362 5.19 -22.39 7.43
C ILE A 362 4.06 -21.98 8.37
#